data_AF-A0A1B6LUL7-F1
#
_entry.id   AF-A0A1B6LUL7-F1
#
_cell.length_a   1.000
_cell.length_b   1.000
_cell.length_c   1.000
_cell.angle_alpha   90.00
_cell.angle_beta   90.00
_cell.angle_gamma   90.00
#
_symmetry.space_group_name_H-M   'P 1'
#
loop_
_entity.id
_entity.type
_entity.pdbx_description
1 polymer ?
#
loop_
_entity_poly.entity_id
_entity_poly.type
_entity_poly.pdbx_seq_one_letter_code
_entity_poly.pdbx_strand_id
1 'polypeptide(L)'
;MIPMTTTLHWEVGVPPDEKLATGEIEVVLKELTVLNPAKKNMPFTVREHNRPKEPLRMKYRYIDLRFSDMQFRLRLRSRVLMKMREFLINHRGFTEVETPTLFRRTPG
;
A
#
# COMPACT_ATOMS: atom_id res chain seq x y z
N MET A 1 -3.99 -12.23 2.25
CA MET A 1 -2.63 -12.52 1.76
C MET A 1 -2.53 -14.03 1.85
N ILE A 2 -2.41 -14.71 0.72
CA ILE A 2 -2.31 -16.17 0.66
C ILE A 2 -0.81 -16.45 0.52
N PRO A 3 -0.13 -17.05 1.49
CA PRO A 3 1.26 -17.43 1.38
C PRO A 3 1.31 -18.59 0.40
N MET A 4 2.18 -18.46 -0.57
CA MET A 4 2.49 -19.47 -1.55
C MET A 4 3.97 -19.74 -1.37
N THR A 5 4.33 -20.98 -1.03
CA THR A 5 5.73 -21.40 -0.97
C THR A 5 5.98 -22.20 -2.24
N THR A 6 6.85 -21.70 -3.11
CA THR A 6 7.19 -22.40 -4.35
C THR A 6 8.58 -22.02 -4.83
N THR A 7 9.13 -22.85 -5.72
CA THR A 7 10.39 -22.62 -6.41
C THR A 7 10.11 -21.84 -7.69
N LEU A 8 10.83 -20.74 -7.92
CA LEU A 8 10.77 -20.03 -9.19
C LEU A 8 11.36 -20.94 -10.28
N HIS A 9 10.53 -21.29 -11.26
CA HIS A 9 10.98 -21.96 -12.48
C HIS A 9 10.87 -20.95 -13.62
N TRP A 10 11.97 -20.66 -14.30
CA TRP A 10 11.95 -19.87 -15.53
C TRP A 10 11.48 -20.79 -16.66
N GLU A 11 10.20 -20.75 -17.01
CA GLU A 11 9.73 -21.39 -18.24
C GLU A 11 9.76 -20.39 -19.38
N VAL A 12 10.77 -20.54 -20.26
CA VAL A 12 10.87 -19.81 -21.53
C VAL A 12 9.76 -20.37 -22.44
N GLY A 13 8.57 -19.78 -22.36
CA GLY A 13 7.41 -20.25 -23.13
C GLY A 13 6.11 -19.48 -22.92
N VAL A 14 6.04 -18.62 -21.90
CA VAL A 14 4.87 -17.76 -21.68
C VAL A 14 5.02 -16.45 -22.46
N PRO A 15 4.00 -16.00 -23.22
CA PRO A 15 4.02 -14.68 -23.84
C PRO A 15 4.19 -13.58 -22.78
N PRO A 16 5.14 -12.65 -22.93
CA PRO A 16 5.38 -11.62 -21.94
C PRO A 16 4.23 -10.59 -21.87
N ASP A 17 3.91 -10.12 -20.67
CA ASP A 17 3.00 -8.97 -20.45
C ASP A 17 3.77 -7.69 -20.13
N GLU A 18 3.99 -6.86 -21.14
CA GLU A 18 4.74 -5.59 -21.02
C GLU A 18 4.09 -4.57 -20.05
N LYS A 19 2.83 -4.77 -19.64
CA LYS A 19 2.14 -3.87 -18.69
C LYS A 19 2.55 -4.14 -17.24
N LEU A 20 3.20 -5.27 -16.96
CA LEU A 20 3.57 -5.70 -15.62
C LEU A 20 5.10 -5.72 -15.46
N ALA A 21 5.59 -5.20 -14.34
CA ALA A 21 7.02 -5.21 -14.03
C ALA A 21 7.62 -6.63 -13.92
N THR A 22 6.78 -7.63 -13.73
CA THR A 22 7.15 -9.05 -13.66
C THR A 22 6.56 -9.85 -14.82
N GLY A 23 6.15 -9.22 -15.92
CA GLY A 23 5.43 -9.87 -17.01
C GLY A 23 6.25 -10.86 -17.84
N GLU A 24 7.56 -10.92 -17.63
CA GLU A 24 8.48 -11.87 -18.29
C GLU A 24 8.61 -13.20 -17.54
N ILE A 25 8.08 -13.29 -16.31
CA ILE A 25 8.22 -14.46 -15.45
C ILE A 25 6.87 -14.88 -14.86
N GLU A 26 6.68 -16.19 -14.69
CA GLU A 26 5.54 -16.77 -13.99
C GLU A 26 5.99 -17.68 -12.86
N VAL A 27 5.04 -17.98 -11.97
CA VAL A 27 5.29 -18.78 -10.77
C VAL A 27 4.41 -20.03 -10.82
N VAL A 28 5.01 -21.19 -11.08
CA VAL A 28 4.31 -22.49 -11.01
C VAL A 28 4.13 -22.89 -9.54
N LEU A 29 2.90 -23.17 -9.13
CA LEU A 29 2.56 -23.51 -7.75
C LEU A 29 2.90 -24.99 -7.45
N LYS A 30 3.67 -25.23 -6.38
CA LYS A 30 3.90 -26.57 -5.81
C LYS A 30 2.95 -26.86 -4.65
N GLU A 31 2.79 -25.89 -3.75
CA GLU A 31 1.92 -25.98 -2.58
C GLU A 31 1.19 -24.66 -2.34
N LEU A 32 -0.03 -24.75 -1.78
CA LEU A 32 -0.88 -23.62 -1.46
C LEU A 32 -1.40 -23.73 -0.02
N THR A 33 -1.12 -22.73 0.81
CA THR A 33 -1.69 -22.62 2.16
C THR A 33 -2.56 -21.37 2.25
N VAL A 34 -3.80 -21.49 2.75
CA VAL A 34 -4.68 -20.33 2.94
C VAL A 34 -4.51 -19.77 4.35
N LEU A 35 -3.88 -18.60 4.51
CA LEU A 35 -3.77 -17.95 5.84
C LEU A 35 -5.09 -17.39 6.34
N ASN A 36 -5.82 -16.73 5.44
CA ASN A 36 -7.07 -16.07 5.81
C ASN A 36 -7.98 -15.95 4.59
N PRO A 37 -9.15 -16.61 4.59
CA PRO A 37 -10.11 -16.50 3.52
C PRO A 37 -10.73 -15.09 3.49
N ALA A 38 -10.89 -14.54 2.28
CA ALA A 38 -11.64 -13.30 2.11
C ALA A 38 -13.15 -13.60 2.08
N LYS A 39 -13.97 -12.67 2.59
CA LYS A 39 -15.43 -12.75 2.46
C LYS A 39 -15.83 -12.71 0.98
N LYS A 40 -16.76 -13.57 0.58
CA LYS A 40 -17.27 -13.65 -0.80
C LYS A 40 -17.96 -12.35 -1.27
N ASN A 41 -18.60 -11.62 -0.36
CA ASN A 41 -19.36 -10.40 -0.64
C ASN A 41 -18.59 -9.12 -0.25
N MET A 42 -17.44 -8.89 -0.90
CA MET A 42 -16.68 -7.65 -0.68
C MET A 42 -17.47 -6.44 -1.23
N PRO A 43 -17.55 -5.30 -0.50
CA PRO A 43 -18.34 -4.14 -0.92
C PRO A 43 -17.88 -3.51 -2.25
N PHE A 44 -16.62 -3.72 -2.63
CA PHE A 44 -16.08 -3.42 -3.95
C PHE A 44 -14.80 -4.22 -4.17
N THR A 45 -14.39 -4.40 -5.42
CA THR A 45 -13.12 -5.05 -5.76
C THR A 45 -12.02 -4.03 -6.00
N VAL A 46 -10.77 -4.42 -5.71
CA VAL A 46 -9.59 -3.56 -5.92
C VAL A 46 -9.13 -3.74 -7.37
N ARG A 47 -9.82 -3.06 -8.31
CA ARG A 47 -9.51 -3.06 -9.74
C ARG A 47 -9.34 -1.63 -10.22
N GLU A 48 -8.40 -1.38 -11.12
CA GLU A 48 -8.10 -0.01 -11.59
C GLU A 48 -9.31 0.68 -12.23
N HIS A 49 -10.15 -0.11 -12.90
CA HIS A 49 -11.40 0.32 -13.53
C HIS A 49 -12.58 0.13 -12.56
N ASN A 50 -13.57 1.03 -12.65
CA ASN A 50 -14.81 0.99 -11.85
C ASN A 50 -14.62 1.24 -10.35
N ARG A 51 -14.03 2.39 -10.00
CA ARG A 51 -13.83 2.77 -8.61
C ARG A 51 -15.17 3.02 -7.88
N PRO A 52 -15.31 2.56 -6.63
CA PRO A 52 -16.46 2.89 -5.79
C PRO A 52 -16.55 4.40 -5.51
N LYS A 53 -17.76 4.88 -5.22
CA LYS A 53 -18.00 6.28 -4.81
C LYS A 53 -17.35 6.59 -3.46
N GLU A 54 -16.98 7.85 -3.25
CA GLU A 54 -16.26 8.32 -2.06
C GLU A 54 -16.87 7.89 -0.71
N PRO A 55 -18.20 7.97 -0.48
CA PRO A 55 -18.76 7.55 0.80
C PRO A 55 -18.51 6.07 1.13
N LEU A 56 -18.54 5.21 0.11
CA LEU A 56 -18.28 3.79 0.26
C LEU A 56 -16.79 3.52 0.51
N ARG A 57 -15.91 4.28 -0.15
CA ARG A 57 -14.46 4.24 0.06
C ARG A 57 -14.09 4.65 1.47
N MET A 58 -14.70 5.70 2.01
CA MET A 58 -14.45 6.16 3.37
C MET A 58 -14.98 5.16 4.40
N LYS A 59 -16.17 4.59 4.18
CA LYS A 59 -16.74 3.56 5.06
C LYS A 59 -15.88 2.30 5.12
N TYR A 60 -15.31 1.87 3.99
CA TYR A 60 -14.46 0.68 3.88
C TYR A 60 -13.02 1.05 3.53
N ARG A 61 -12.47 2.07 4.21
CA ARG A 61 -11.15 2.62 3.89
C ARG A 61 -10.04 1.58 3.95
N TYR A 62 -10.15 0.58 4.83
CA TYR A 62 -9.19 -0.53 4.92
C TYR A 62 -9.08 -1.38 3.63
N ILE A 63 -10.14 -1.43 2.81
CA ILE A 63 -10.11 -2.05 1.48
C ILE A 63 -9.55 -1.06 0.45
N ASP A 64 -10.00 0.19 0.51
CA ASP A 64 -9.56 1.24 -0.40
C ASP A 64 -8.05 1.55 -0.29
N LEU A 65 -7.46 1.42 0.90
CA LEU A 65 -6.01 1.54 1.09
C LEU A 65 -5.20 0.48 0.33
N ARG A 66 -5.83 -0.57 -0.21
CA ARG A 66 -5.17 -1.59 -1.01
C ARG A 66 -4.99 -1.17 -2.49
N PHE A 67 -5.67 -0.13 -2.97
CA PHE A 67 -5.43 0.39 -4.32
C PHE A 67 -3.99 0.91 -4.45
N SER A 68 -3.36 0.64 -5.60
CA SER A 68 -1.96 0.98 -5.89
C SER A 68 -1.67 2.47 -5.69
N ASP A 69 -2.56 3.36 -6.13
CA ASP A 69 -2.42 4.81 -5.97
C ASP A 69 -2.52 5.24 -4.50
N MET A 70 -3.42 4.65 -3.71
CA MET A 70 -3.53 4.93 -2.28
C MET A 70 -2.28 4.49 -1.53
N GLN A 71 -1.76 3.30 -1.85
CA GLN A 71 -0.50 2.83 -1.29
C GLN A 71 0.67 3.73 -1.70
N PHE A 72 0.74 4.14 -2.97
CA PHE A 72 1.75 5.07 -3.47
C PHE A 72 1.71 6.40 -2.72
N ARG A 73 0.54 7.02 -2.58
CA ARG A 73 0.37 8.31 -1.88
C ARG A 73 0.81 8.23 -0.41
N LEU A 74 0.45 7.17 0.31
CA LEU A 74 0.86 6.99 1.70
C LEU A 74 2.38 6.78 1.84
N ARG A 75 2.97 5.93 1.01
CA ARG A 75 4.43 5.71 1.00
C ARG A 75 5.18 6.98 0.61
N LEU A 76 4.67 7.73 -0.37
CA LEU A 76 5.25 9.01 -0.77
C LEU A 76 5.22 10.02 0.38
N ARG A 77 4.06 10.20 1.04
CA ARG A 77 3.93 11.06 2.21
C ARG A 77 4.95 10.69 3.30
N SER A 78 5.07 9.39 3.61
CA SER A 78 6.05 8.91 4.60
C SER A 78 7.48 9.26 4.20
N ARG A 79 7.89 8.96 2.96
CA ARG A 79 9.25 9.29 2.46
C ARG A 79 9.53 10.79 2.49
N VAL A 80 8.58 11.61 2.05
CA VAL A 80 8.73 13.07 2.03
C VAL A 80 8.91 13.60 3.45
N LEU A 81 8.05 13.20 4.40
CA LEU A 81 8.16 13.64 5.79
C LEU A 81 9.47 13.20 6.44
N MET A 82 9.96 11.99 6.11
CA MET A 82 11.27 11.53 6.59
C MET A 82 12.40 12.39 6.03
N LYS A 83 12.39 12.68 4.72
CA LYS A 83 13.42 13.54 4.10
C LYS A 83 13.43 14.96 4.65
N MET A 84 12.26 15.52 4.95
CA MET A 84 12.16 16.83 5.59
C MET A 84 12.78 16.83 6.99
N ARG A 85 12.48 15.81 7.80
CA ARG A 85 13.07 15.66 9.15
C ARG A 85 14.58 15.47 9.09
N GLU A 86 15.04 14.57 8.22
CA GLU A 86 16.47 14.31 8.00
C GLU A 86 17.21 15.61 7.69
N PHE A 87 16.65 16.45 6.81
CA PHE A 87 17.26 17.73 6.47
C PHE A 87 17.31 18.71 7.64
N LEU A 88 16.18 18.91 8.34
CA LEU A 88 16.12 19.87 9.44
C LEU A 88 17.04 19.47 10.59
N ILE A 89 17.03 18.20 10.97
CA ILE A 89 17.80 17.70 12.12
C ILE A 89 19.28 17.58 11.76
N ASN A 90 19.60 16.80 10.72
CA ASN A 90 20.99 16.41 10.45
C ASN A 90 21.78 17.46 9.68
N HIS A 91 21.13 18.31 8.87
CA HIS A 91 21.82 19.31 8.06
C HIS A 91 21.67 20.74 8.58
N ARG A 92 20.63 21.01 9.38
CA ARG A 92 20.35 22.36 9.90
C ARG A 92 20.40 22.46 11.42
N GLY A 93 20.62 21.35 12.13
CA GLY A 93 20.80 21.33 13.59
C GLY A 93 19.52 21.61 14.38
N PHE A 94 18.33 21.44 13.79
CA PHE A 94 17.07 21.58 14.50
C PHE A 94 16.83 20.38 15.43
N THR A 95 16.11 20.62 16.52
CA THR A 95 15.63 19.57 17.43
C THR A 95 14.15 19.30 17.17
N GLU A 96 13.78 18.04 16.97
CA GLU A 96 12.36 17.65 16.92
C GLU A 96 11.80 17.69 18.34
N VAL A 97 10.79 18.54 18.56
CA VAL A 97 10.13 18.73 19.86
C VAL A 97 8.66 18.40 19.71
N GLU A 98 8.19 17.39 20.44
CA GLU A 98 6.77 17.10 20.56
C GLU A 98 6.13 18.09 21.54
N THR A 99 5.02 18.70 21.13
CA THR A 99 4.23 19.56 22.00
C THR A 99 2.98 18.81 22.49
N PRO A 100 2.49 19.09 23.71
CA PRO A 100 1.25 18.49 24.20
C PRO A 100 0.09 18.76 23.24
N THR A 101 -0.93 17.90 23.17
CA THR A 101 -2.11 18.14 22.30
C THR A 101 -3.32 18.68 23.06
N LEU A 102 -3.34 18.52 24.39
CA LEU A 102 -4.38 19.04 25.27
C LEU A 102 -3.99 20.44 25.77
N PHE A 103 -4.48 21.46 25.06
CA PHE A 103 -4.22 22.86 25.42
C PHE A 103 -5.42 23.52 26.10
N ARG A 104 -5.14 24.50 26.94
CA ARG A 104 -6.15 25.48 27.37
C ARG A 104 -6.68 26.18 26.12
N ARG A 105 -8.01 26.25 25.99
CA ARG A 105 -8.66 26.96 24.88
C ARG A 105 -8.20 28.42 24.86
N THR A 106 -7.53 28.83 23.79
CA THR A 106 -7.25 30.24 23.48
C THR A 106 -8.45 30.81 22.73
N PRO A 107 -9.13 31.85 23.26
CA PRO A 107 -10.17 32.54 22.52
C PRO A 107 -9.53 33.28 21.34
N GLY A 108 -10.07 33.04 20.14
CA GLY A 108 -9.89 33.86 18.95
C GLY A 108 -11.26 34.23 18.41
#